data_AF-A0A7S2JTQ5-F1
#
_entry.id   AF-A0A7S2JTQ5-F1
#
_cell.length_a   1.000
_cell.length_b   1.000
_cell.length_c   1.000
_cell.angle_alpha   90.00
_cell.angle_beta   90.00
_cell.angle_gamma   90.00
#
_symmetry.space_group_name_H-M   'P 1'
#
loop_
_entity.id
_entity.type
_entity.pdbx_description
1 polymer ?
#
loop_
_entity_poly.entity_id
_entity_poly.type
_entity_poly.pdbx_seq_one_letter_code
_entity_poly.pdbx_strand_id
1 'polypeptide(L)'
;AAAPPPEAGEAAEGEPEPAEPAEPNASSVGEADGAPLDPLEERYACADAAAYDVDLGPVDVAGPLGITLEANGVEHAYVVAGHNFSLTVYGLGLGGGEQRIRISDGDGAPCGGAGTANNTRHLEGPLGEDPDLPGDGQDLSSAQTWEELRFASSGVYVVCWCSSLSGTCGSDRDFNTQVGVVRTEWPGFQVTDEVGEPLRAIVNVRFTLVLEGPEVSIADSLRIVDHDVECGSEESAAHSRALRGPLKDRPNLPGAPVPGRPMALAWADLRLVEGGLRRICWCSGETHACQTAKDFDHEAGFFAAFLVRHVWPDPCA
;
A
#
# COMPACT_ATOMS: atom_id res chain seq x y z
N ALA A 1 26.08 -38.98 25.02
CA ALA A 1 26.10 -38.52 26.42
C ALA A 1 26.80 -37.17 26.47
N ALA A 2 26.02 -36.11 26.66
CA ALA A 2 26.40 -34.83 27.27
C ALA A 2 25.20 -33.90 27.09
N ALA A 3 24.35 -33.83 28.12
CA ALA A 3 23.23 -32.89 28.20
C ALA A 3 23.74 -31.53 28.68
N PRO A 4 23.21 -30.39 28.19
CA PRO A 4 23.49 -29.09 28.75
C PRO A 4 22.73 -28.85 30.07
N PRO A 5 23.25 -27.98 30.96
CA PRO A 5 22.70 -27.73 32.29
C PRO A 5 21.48 -26.81 32.27
N PRO A 6 20.63 -26.83 33.32
CA PRO A 6 19.46 -25.96 33.42
C PRO A 6 19.85 -24.56 33.91
N GLU A 7 19.29 -23.52 33.27
CA GLU A 7 19.38 -22.14 33.74
C GLU A 7 18.47 -21.90 34.95
N ALA A 8 19.00 -21.10 35.88
CA ALA A 8 18.43 -20.78 37.17
C ALA A 8 17.34 -19.72 37.07
N GLY A 9 16.30 -19.86 37.89
CA GLY A 9 15.17 -18.95 37.98
C GLY A 9 15.55 -17.60 38.62
N GLU A 10 14.99 -16.55 38.04
CA GLU A 10 15.05 -15.19 38.55
C GLU A 10 13.81 -14.83 39.36
N ALA A 11 14.06 -14.12 40.45
CA ALA A 11 13.14 -13.81 41.52
C ALA A 11 12.15 -12.70 41.14
N ALA A 12 10.91 -12.84 41.62
CA ALA A 12 9.90 -11.80 41.57
C ALA A 12 10.22 -10.70 42.58
N GLU A 13 10.49 -9.49 42.10
CA GLU A 13 10.56 -8.27 42.90
C GLU A 13 9.15 -7.64 42.99
N GLY A 14 8.77 -7.26 44.22
CA GLY A 14 7.45 -6.75 44.55
C GLY A 14 7.25 -5.29 44.16
N GLU A 15 6.06 -4.99 43.64
CA GLU A 15 5.59 -3.64 43.36
C GLU A 15 5.13 -2.92 44.65
N PRO A 16 5.45 -1.63 44.83
CA PRO A 16 4.94 -0.81 45.92
C PRO A 16 3.55 -0.22 45.63
N GLU A 17 2.68 -0.21 46.64
CA GLU A 17 1.37 0.46 46.63
C GLU A 17 1.48 1.98 46.39
N PRO A 18 0.62 2.57 45.54
CA PRO A 18 0.53 4.02 45.39
C PRO A 18 -0.32 4.66 46.49
N ALA A 19 0.19 5.79 47.00
CA ALA A 19 -0.43 6.60 48.04
C ALA A 19 -1.64 7.42 47.54
N GLU A 20 -2.65 7.54 48.41
CA GLU A 20 -3.88 8.33 48.20
C GLU A 20 -3.58 9.85 48.06
N PRO A 21 -4.22 10.55 47.10
CA PRO A 21 -4.14 12.01 47.00
C PRO A 21 -5.17 12.71 47.91
N ALA A 22 -4.72 13.81 48.52
CA ALA A 22 -5.47 14.64 49.44
C ALA A 22 -6.56 15.50 48.76
N GLU A 23 -7.69 15.67 49.44
CA GLU A 23 -8.86 16.43 49.02
C GLU A 23 -8.63 17.96 48.96
N PRO A 24 -9.13 18.69 47.95
CA PRO A 24 -9.12 20.14 47.91
C PRO A 24 -10.35 20.77 48.62
N ASN A 25 -10.06 21.84 49.37
CA ASN A 25 -11.03 22.70 50.07
C ASN A 25 -12.06 23.33 49.11
N ALA A 26 -13.35 23.17 49.42
CA ALA A 26 -14.47 23.83 48.74
C ALA A 26 -14.61 25.30 49.18
N SER A 27 -14.68 26.19 48.19
CA SER A 27 -14.93 27.62 48.33
C SER A 27 -16.42 27.93 48.17
N SER A 28 -16.97 28.75 49.07
CA SER A 28 -18.36 29.17 49.14
C SER A 28 -18.82 30.02 47.95
N VAL A 29 -19.95 29.66 47.31
CA VAL A 29 -20.66 30.46 46.30
C VAL A 29 -21.98 30.96 46.91
N GLY A 30 -22.28 32.24 46.66
CA GLY A 30 -23.42 32.96 47.24
C GLY A 30 -24.78 32.66 46.60
N GLU A 31 -25.81 32.77 47.44
CA GLU A 31 -27.24 32.70 47.12
C GLU A 31 -27.68 33.78 46.12
N ALA A 32 -28.41 33.38 45.09
CA ALA A 32 -29.19 34.25 44.22
C ALA A 32 -30.67 33.85 44.27
N ASP A 33 -31.50 34.85 44.56
CA ASP A 33 -32.96 34.76 44.75
C ASP A 33 -33.71 34.22 43.52
N GLY A 34 -34.62 33.28 43.79
CA GLY A 34 -35.36 32.52 42.80
C GLY A 34 -36.60 33.21 42.22
N ALA A 35 -36.90 32.83 40.97
CA ALA A 35 -38.24 32.86 40.40
C ALA A 35 -38.86 31.44 40.53
N PRO A 36 -40.17 31.31 40.79
CA PRO A 36 -40.80 29.99 40.96
C PRO A 36 -40.93 29.29 39.60
N LEU A 37 -40.20 28.18 39.45
CA LEU A 37 -40.32 27.25 38.32
C LEU A 37 -41.47 26.25 38.56
N ASP A 38 -42.01 25.73 37.46
CA ASP A 38 -43.20 24.87 37.36
C ASP A 38 -43.03 23.52 38.12
N PRO A 39 -43.97 23.05 38.96
CA PRO A 39 -43.79 21.89 39.87
C PRO A 39 -43.62 20.51 39.21
N LEU A 40 -43.50 20.45 37.88
CA LEU A 40 -43.30 19.20 37.13
C LEU A 40 -41.94 19.11 36.44
N GLU A 41 -41.13 20.17 36.38
CA GLU A 41 -39.72 20.10 35.95
C GLU A 41 -38.74 19.85 37.11
N GLU A 42 -39.22 19.93 38.36
CA GLU A 42 -38.38 19.89 39.57
C GLU A 42 -37.91 18.48 40.00
N ARG A 43 -38.23 17.42 39.23
CA ARG A 43 -37.98 16.03 39.67
C ARG A 43 -36.75 15.35 39.07
N TYR A 44 -36.02 16.02 38.17
CA TYR A 44 -34.84 15.41 37.51
C TYR A 44 -33.69 16.39 37.30
N ALA A 45 -33.62 17.47 38.07
CA ALA A 45 -32.44 18.32 38.08
C ALA A 45 -31.35 17.66 38.93
N CYS A 46 -30.19 17.36 38.33
CA CYS A 46 -28.99 17.02 39.07
C CYS A 46 -28.51 18.29 39.81
N ALA A 47 -29.10 18.56 40.97
CA ALA A 47 -29.01 19.87 41.63
C ALA A 47 -27.76 20.04 42.49
N ASP A 48 -27.10 18.94 42.86
CA ASP A 48 -25.90 18.96 43.69
C ASP A 48 -24.90 17.88 43.26
N ALA A 49 -23.67 17.96 43.78
CA ALA A 49 -22.60 17.02 43.49
C ALA A 49 -22.94 15.58 43.88
N ALA A 50 -23.87 15.36 44.83
CA ALA A 50 -24.31 14.03 45.22
C ALA A 50 -25.23 13.39 44.18
N ALA A 51 -25.87 14.19 43.30
CA ALA A 51 -26.58 13.69 42.13
C ALA A 51 -25.67 13.18 40.99
N TYR A 52 -24.34 13.37 41.13
CA TYR A 52 -23.30 12.84 40.24
C TYR A 52 -22.49 11.73 40.94
N ASP A 53 -23.14 10.91 41.77
CA ASP A 53 -22.53 9.79 42.51
C ASP A 53 -22.33 8.52 41.68
N VAL A 54 -22.73 8.54 40.41
CA VAL A 54 -22.52 7.45 39.46
C VAL A 54 -21.23 7.71 38.71
N ASP A 55 -20.16 7.02 39.13
CA ASP A 55 -18.97 6.85 38.31
C ASP A 55 -19.35 6.01 37.08
N LEU A 56 -19.40 6.65 35.91
CA LEU A 56 -19.66 6.00 34.64
C LEU A 56 -18.44 5.23 34.11
N GLY A 57 -17.35 5.21 34.88
CA GLY A 57 -16.06 4.70 34.48
C GLY A 57 -15.26 5.74 33.67
N PRO A 58 -13.97 5.47 33.42
CA PRO A 58 -13.15 6.30 32.55
C PRO A 58 -13.70 6.26 31.13
N VAL A 59 -13.87 7.43 30.51
CA VAL A 59 -14.14 7.54 29.07
C VAL A 59 -12.82 7.85 28.38
N ASP A 60 -12.19 6.81 27.82
CA ASP A 60 -11.06 6.98 26.91
C ASP A 60 -11.58 7.29 25.51
N VAL A 61 -11.59 8.57 25.14
CA VAL A 61 -11.73 8.99 23.75
C VAL A 61 -10.35 9.42 23.26
N ALA A 62 -9.60 8.51 22.68
CA ALA A 62 -8.31 8.84 22.10
C ALA A 62 -8.09 8.09 20.80
N GLY A 63 -7.75 8.86 19.76
CA GLY A 63 -7.17 8.34 18.54
C GLY A 63 -8.02 8.56 17.28
N PRO A 64 -7.41 8.28 16.14
CA PRO A 64 -8.07 8.38 14.86
C PRO A 64 -9.20 7.33 14.74
N LEU A 65 -10.32 7.77 14.19
CA LEU A 65 -11.57 7.02 14.04
C LEU A 65 -11.67 6.29 12.70
N GLY A 66 -10.84 6.66 11.72
CA GLY A 66 -10.83 6.03 10.41
C GLY A 66 -9.98 6.78 9.40
N ILE A 67 -10.00 6.26 8.18
CA ILE A 67 -9.31 6.81 7.02
C ILE A 67 -10.27 7.00 5.86
N THR A 68 -10.01 7.99 5.02
CA THR A 68 -10.59 8.14 3.68
C THR A 68 -9.47 8.16 2.66
N LEU A 69 -9.72 7.52 1.52
CA LEU A 69 -8.81 7.47 0.39
C LEU A 69 -9.45 8.25 -0.74
N GLU A 70 -8.78 9.29 -1.20
CA GLU A 70 -9.26 10.09 -2.34
C GLU A 70 -8.31 9.92 -3.52
N ALA A 71 -8.85 9.58 -4.68
CA ALA A 71 -8.09 9.53 -5.93
C ALA A 71 -8.90 10.24 -7.02
N ASN A 72 -8.28 11.21 -7.68
CA ASN A 72 -8.94 12.08 -8.66
C ASN A 72 -10.18 12.82 -8.08
N GLY A 73 -10.15 13.19 -6.80
CA GLY A 73 -11.23 13.94 -6.13
C GLY A 73 -12.49 13.13 -5.85
N VAL A 74 -12.40 11.80 -5.88
CA VAL A 74 -13.48 10.88 -5.52
C VAL A 74 -12.98 10.00 -4.37
N GLU A 75 -13.84 9.76 -3.38
CA GLU A 75 -13.59 8.81 -2.29
C GLU A 75 -13.66 7.36 -2.84
N HIS A 76 -12.63 6.57 -2.58
CA HIS A 76 -12.55 5.18 -3.02
C HIS A 76 -12.42 4.21 -1.85
N ALA A 77 -12.94 2.99 -2.04
CA ALA A 77 -12.74 1.88 -1.11
C ALA A 77 -11.39 1.17 -1.30
N TYR A 78 -10.69 1.45 -2.41
CA TYR A 78 -9.41 0.87 -2.77
C TYR A 78 -8.59 1.88 -3.59
N VAL A 79 -7.29 1.66 -3.67
CA VAL A 79 -6.35 2.46 -4.48
C VAL A 79 -5.85 1.60 -5.64
N VAL A 80 -5.61 2.21 -6.80
CA VAL A 80 -4.99 1.51 -7.92
C VAL A 80 -3.47 1.66 -7.81
N ALA A 81 -2.73 0.55 -7.75
CA ALA A 81 -1.27 0.59 -7.71
C ALA A 81 -0.73 1.33 -8.95
N GLY A 82 0.28 2.19 -8.74
CA GLY A 82 0.82 3.07 -9.76
C GLY A 82 0.09 4.41 -9.95
N HIS A 83 -1.05 4.62 -9.29
CA HIS A 83 -1.78 5.90 -9.33
C HIS A 83 -1.60 6.70 -8.03
N ASN A 84 -1.56 8.02 -8.18
CA ASN A 84 -1.51 8.93 -7.03
C ASN A 84 -2.87 8.95 -6.31
N PHE A 85 -2.82 8.98 -4.99
CA PHE A 85 -3.97 9.15 -4.10
C PHE A 85 -3.60 10.04 -2.92
N SER A 86 -4.62 10.54 -2.23
CA SER A 86 -4.50 11.22 -0.95
C SER A 86 -5.08 10.35 0.15
N LEU A 87 -4.35 10.22 1.26
CA LEU A 87 -4.81 9.55 2.47
C LEU A 87 -5.19 10.62 3.49
N THR A 88 -6.44 10.60 3.95
CA THR A 88 -6.88 11.43 5.08
C THR A 88 -7.19 10.55 6.27
N VAL A 89 -6.56 10.85 7.41
CA VAL A 89 -6.84 10.21 8.69
C VAL A 89 -7.69 11.18 9.52
N TYR A 90 -8.81 10.68 10.03
CA TYR A 90 -9.71 11.47 10.89
C TYR A 90 -9.65 10.99 12.32
N GLY A 91 -9.85 11.91 13.26
CA GLY A 91 -10.18 11.63 14.66
C GLY A 91 -9.54 12.61 15.61
N LEU A 92 -9.82 12.44 16.89
CA LEU A 92 -9.49 13.43 17.90
C LEU A 92 -8.04 13.31 18.33
N GLY A 93 -7.45 14.48 18.58
CA GLY A 93 -6.09 14.56 19.09
C GLY A 93 -5.10 14.13 18.03
N LEU A 94 -5.30 14.52 16.77
CA LEU A 94 -4.27 14.43 15.73
C LEU A 94 -3.28 15.60 15.78
N GLY A 95 -3.52 16.60 16.63
CA GLY A 95 -2.71 17.82 16.67
C GLY A 95 -1.35 17.62 17.35
N GLY A 96 -0.39 18.51 17.08
CA GLY A 96 0.83 18.63 17.90
C GLY A 96 2.16 18.30 17.21
N GLY A 97 2.19 18.03 15.90
CA GLY A 97 3.43 17.94 15.11
C GLY A 97 4.37 16.77 15.45
N GLU A 98 4.09 16.01 16.51
CA GLU A 98 4.88 14.85 16.97
C GLU A 98 4.24 13.49 16.65
N GLN A 99 2.97 13.50 16.23
CA GLN A 99 2.24 12.29 15.88
C GLN A 99 2.57 11.83 14.48
N ARG A 100 2.59 10.52 14.30
CA ARG A 100 3.04 9.90 13.06
C ARG A 100 2.12 8.76 12.66
N ILE A 101 1.99 8.58 11.36
CA ILE A 101 1.43 7.36 10.80
C ILE A 101 2.52 6.54 10.11
N ARG A 102 2.29 5.24 10.03
CA ARG A 102 3.07 4.29 9.25
C ARG A 102 2.12 3.43 8.44
N ILE A 103 2.44 3.20 7.18
CA ILE A 103 1.68 2.28 6.33
C ILE A 103 2.54 1.03 6.20
N SER A 104 2.15 -0.07 6.84
CA SER A 104 2.91 -1.33 6.82
C SER A 104 2.27 -2.37 5.90
N ASP A 105 3.05 -3.39 5.54
CA ASP A 105 2.54 -4.56 4.82
C ASP A 105 1.49 -5.29 5.68
N GLY A 106 0.37 -5.67 5.06
CA GLY A 106 -0.78 -6.27 5.75
C GLY A 106 -0.71 -7.79 5.90
N ASP A 107 0.47 -8.39 5.74
CA ASP A 107 0.72 -9.83 5.69
C ASP A 107 0.56 -10.54 7.06
N GLY A 108 -0.24 -9.97 7.95
CA GLY A 108 -0.58 -10.52 9.26
C GLY A 108 0.20 -9.95 10.44
N ALA A 109 1.09 -8.97 10.22
CA ALA A 109 1.70 -8.22 11.30
C ALA A 109 0.72 -7.13 11.80
N PRO A 110 0.24 -7.18 13.05
CA PRO A 110 -0.55 -6.10 13.61
C PRO A 110 0.32 -4.85 13.82
N CYS A 111 -0.34 -3.70 13.91
CA CYS A 111 0.29 -2.49 14.42
C CYS A 111 1.02 -2.77 15.76
N GLY A 112 2.24 -2.28 15.91
CA GLY A 112 3.11 -2.57 17.05
C GLY A 112 4.09 -3.73 16.80
N GLY A 113 3.93 -4.45 15.69
CA GLY A 113 4.74 -5.60 15.28
C GLY A 113 6.02 -5.22 14.52
N ALA A 114 6.90 -6.20 14.30
CA ALA A 114 8.16 -5.97 13.61
C ALA A 114 7.97 -5.31 12.23
N GLY A 115 8.65 -4.20 11.99
CA GLY A 115 8.61 -3.46 10.73
C GLY A 115 7.60 -2.30 10.68
N THR A 116 6.76 -2.11 11.70
CA THR A 116 5.79 -1.00 11.74
C THR A 116 6.42 0.35 12.07
N ALA A 117 7.71 0.42 12.43
CA ALA A 117 8.45 1.67 12.64
C ALA A 117 8.74 2.43 11.34
N ASN A 118 8.63 1.78 10.19
CA ASN A 118 8.86 2.37 8.87
C ASN A 118 7.65 2.16 7.96
N ASN A 119 7.51 3.00 6.94
CA ASN A 119 6.56 2.73 5.87
C ASN A 119 7.01 1.51 5.07
N THR A 120 6.03 0.82 4.47
CA THR A 120 6.27 -0.24 3.51
C THR A 120 7.14 0.32 2.39
N ARG A 121 8.08 -0.50 1.93
CA ARG A 121 8.91 -0.20 0.74
C ARG A 121 8.08 0.03 -0.52
N HIS A 122 6.82 -0.37 -0.51
CA HIS A 122 5.88 -0.25 -1.61
C HIS A 122 5.18 1.12 -1.63
N LEU A 123 5.33 1.94 -0.59
CA LEU A 123 4.79 3.30 -0.55
C LEU A 123 5.81 4.27 -1.14
N GLU A 124 5.39 4.99 -2.16
CA GLU A 124 6.11 6.09 -2.80
C GLU A 124 5.40 7.42 -2.54
N GLY A 125 6.13 8.52 -2.72
CA GLY A 125 5.65 9.88 -2.46
C GLY A 125 6.23 10.47 -1.16
N PRO A 126 5.79 11.68 -0.78
CA PRO A 126 6.40 12.43 0.32
C PRO A 126 6.47 11.67 1.65
N LEU A 127 5.39 10.95 2.02
CA LEU A 127 5.37 10.14 3.24
C LEU A 127 6.26 8.89 3.14
N GLY A 128 6.43 8.32 1.94
CA GLY A 128 7.35 7.20 1.71
C GLY A 128 8.81 7.63 1.85
N GLU A 129 9.15 8.82 1.36
CA GLU A 129 10.50 9.40 1.41
C GLU A 129 10.87 9.92 2.81
N ASP A 130 9.92 10.56 3.49
CA ASP A 130 10.05 11.02 4.87
C ASP A 130 8.93 10.41 5.73
N PRO A 131 9.19 9.29 6.43
CA PRO A 131 8.22 8.70 7.34
C PRO A 131 7.77 9.66 8.44
N ASP A 132 8.61 10.64 8.80
CA ASP A 132 8.28 11.60 9.85
C ASP A 132 7.54 12.84 9.36
N LEU A 133 7.12 12.84 8.09
CA LEU A 133 6.31 13.90 7.49
C LEU A 133 4.94 13.99 8.19
N PRO A 134 4.64 15.10 8.90
CA PRO A 134 3.31 15.32 9.44
C PRO A 134 2.31 15.49 8.29
N GLY A 135 1.05 15.07 8.51
CA GLY A 135 0.00 15.35 7.55
C GLY A 135 -0.43 16.82 7.60
N ASP A 136 -0.93 17.30 6.47
CA ASP A 136 -1.47 18.64 6.32
C ASP A 136 -2.96 18.69 6.72
N GLY A 137 -3.50 19.88 7.00
CA GLY A 137 -4.92 20.04 7.31
C GLY A 137 -5.23 21.37 7.97
N GLN A 138 -6.41 21.93 7.70
CA GLN A 138 -6.88 23.15 8.37
C GLN A 138 -7.24 22.90 9.84
N ASP A 139 -7.73 21.69 10.14
CA ASP A 139 -8.04 21.25 11.48
C ASP A 139 -7.18 20.04 11.85
N LEU A 140 -5.92 20.30 12.14
CA LEU A 140 -4.95 19.29 12.58
C LEU A 140 -5.40 18.57 13.87
N SER A 141 -6.42 19.07 14.58
CA SER A 141 -6.96 18.40 15.76
C SER A 141 -7.93 17.26 15.44
N SER A 142 -8.52 17.28 14.23
CA SER A 142 -9.55 16.34 13.80
C SER A 142 -9.24 15.60 12.50
N ALA A 143 -8.32 16.11 11.67
CA ALA A 143 -7.93 15.49 10.41
C ALA A 143 -6.50 15.83 10.00
N GLN A 144 -5.82 14.85 9.41
CA GLN A 144 -4.54 15.03 8.72
C GLN A 144 -4.56 14.33 7.37
N THR A 145 -3.98 14.97 6.35
CA THR A 145 -3.97 14.52 4.97
C THR A 145 -2.54 14.42 4.45
N TRP A 146 -2.24 13.33 3.75
CA TRP A 146 -1.00 13.13 3.00
C TRP A 146 -1.36 12.98 1.53
N GLU A 147 -0.83 13.88 0.71
CA GLU A 147 -1.09 13.92 -0.74
C GLU A 147 0.04 13.27 -1.54
N GLU A 148 -0.22 13.05 -2.84
CA GLU A 148 0.74 12.51 -3.80
C GLU A 148 1.35 11.17 -3.39
N LEU A 149 0.59 10.37 -2.63
CA LEU A 149 0.98 9.02 -2.26
C LEU A 149 0.73 8.07 -3.42
N ARG A 150 1.57 7.05 -3.55
CA ARG A 150 1.41 6.01 -4.57
C ARG A 150 1.89 4.67 -4.04
N PHE A 151 1.19 3.59 -4.35
CA PHE A 151 1.70 2.24 -4.10
C PHE A 151 2.34 1.66 -5.35
N ALA A 152 3.55 1.13 -5.22
CA ALA A 152 4.28 0.44 -6.27
C ALA A 152 3.78 -1.01 -6.49
N SER A 153 3.07 -1.61 -5.55
CA SER A 153 2.53 -2.97 -5.69
C SER A 153 1.10 -3.08 -5.19
N SER A 154 0.41 -4.11 -5.69
CA SER A 154 -0.88 -4.51 -5.13
C SER A 154 -0.71 -5.20 -3.77
N GLY A 155 -1.78 -5.22 -2.98
CA GLY A 155 -1.74 -5.78 -1.64
C GLY A 155 -2.71 -5.12 -0.67
N VAL A 156 -2.66 -5.61 0.57
CA VAL A 156 -3.38 -5.03 1.70
C VAL A 156 -2.34 -4.37 2.58
N TYR A 157 -2.55 -3.10 2.91
CA TYR A 157 -1.67 -2.33 3.76
C TYR A 157 -2.43 -1.86 4.99
N VAL A 158 -1.74 -1.78 6.13
CA VAL A 158 -2.33 -1.36 7.39
C VAL A 158 -1.78 0.01 7.75
N VAL A 159 -2.67 0.93 8.10
CA VAL A 159 -2.29 2.26 8.58
C VAL A 159 -2.21 2.19 10.10
N CYS A 160 -1.00 2.33 10.64
CA CYS A 160 -0.69 2.35 12.06
C CYS A 160 -0.38 3.77 12.52
N TRP A 161 -0.75 4.09 13.75
CA TRP A 161 -0.58 5.41 14.35
C TRP A 161 0.20 5.35 15.65
N CYS A 162 1.00 6.39 15.85
CA CYS A 162 1.69 6.69 17.09
C CYS A 162 1.21 8.05 17.63
N SER A 163 0.71 8.04 18.87
CA SER A 163 0.13 9.20 19.53
C SER A 163 1.14 10.18 20.13
N SER A 164 2.43 9.80 20.16
CA SER A 164 3.54 10.46 20.87
C SER A 164 3.37 10.67 22.40
N LEU A 165 2.20 10.35 22.97
CA LEU A 165 1.94 10.49 24.41
C LEU A 165 2.83 9.56 25.26
N SER A 166 3.22 8.42 24.73
CA SER A 166 4.04 7.41 25.42
C SER A 166 5.53 7.50 25.11
N GLY A 167 5.98 8.43 24.25
CA GLY A 167 7.38 8.57 23.87
C GLY A 167 7.60 9.02 22.44
N THR A 168 8.84 8.94 21.98
CA THR A 168 9.23 9.23 20.59
C THR A 168 8.73 8.11 19.68
N CYS A 169 8.00 8.42 18.61
CA CYS A 169 7.50 7.47 17.60
C CYS A 169 8.64 6.80 16.78
N GLY A 170 9.54 6.10 17.46
CA GLY A 170 10.82 5.65 16.92
C GLY A 170 11.00 4.13 16.90
N SER A 171 10.07 3.38 17.50
CA SER A 171 10.09 1.93 17.53
C SER A 171 8.78 1.35 17.02
N ASP A 172 8.83 0.08 16.60
CA ASP A 172 7.66 -0.65 16.09
C ASP A 172 6.47 -0.56 17.06
N ARG A 173 6.75 -0.73 18.36
CA ARG A 173 5.77 -0.73 19.45
C ARG A 173 5.04 0.59 19.64
N ASP A 174 5.62 1.70 19.18
CA ASP A 174 4.99 3.02 19.30
C ASP A 174 3.83 3.17 18.30
N PHE A 175 3.86 2.41 17.20
CA PHE A 175 2.83 2.36 16.17
C PHE A 175 1.84 1.24 16.44
N ASN A 176 1.30 1.15 17.66
CA ASN A 176 0.46 0.04 18.12
C ASN A 176 -1.05 0.19 17.81
N THR A 177 -1.46 1.34 17.26
CA THR A 177 -2.87 1.63 17.02
C THR A 177 -3.18 1.51 15.53
N GLN A 178 -4.05 0.57 15.17
CA GLN A 178 -4.53 0.45 13.79
C GLN A 178 -5.63 1.47 13.52
N VAL A 179 -5.40 2.32 12.52
CA VAL A 179 -6.33 3.38 12.10
C VAL A 179 -7.20 2.95 10.94
N GLY A 180 -6.66 2.12 10.05
CA GLY A 180 -7.36 1.73 8.84
C GLY A 180 -6.59 0.69 8.03
N VAL A 181 -7.20 0.30 6.92
CA VAL A 181 -6.65 -0.66 5.97
C VAL A 181 -6.80 -0.08 4.58
N VAL A 182 -5.71 -0.04 3.82
CA VAL A 182 -5.71 0.35 2.41
C VAL A 182 -5.60 -0.90 1.57
N ARG A 183 -6.60 -1.13 0.71
CA ARG A 183 -6.54 -2.20 -0.29
C ARG A 183 -6.06 -1.59 -1.59
N THR A 184 -5.07 -2.20 -2.19
CA THR A 184 -4.58 -1.81 -3.51
C THR A 184 -4.85 -2.89 -4.52
N GLU A 185 -5.40 -2.48 -5.65
CA GLU A 185 -5.62 -3.33 -6.80
C GLU A 185 -4.63 -2.96 -7.89
N TRP A 186 -4.15 -3.96 -8.62
CA TRP A 186 -3.30 -3.75 -9.76
C TRP A 186 -4.09 -4.07 -11.03
N PRO A 187 -4.20 -3.13 -12.00
CA PRO A 187 -5.02 -3.31 -13.19
C PRO A 187 -4.40 -4.29 -14.21
N GLY A 188 -3.30 -4.97 -13.85
CA GLY A 188 -2.46 -5.76 -14.74
C GLY A 188 -1.42 -4.89 -15.46
N PHE A 189 -0.46 -5.54 -16.13
CA PHE A 189 0.47 -4.80 -16.97
C PHE A 189 -0.23 -4.32 -18.25
N GLN A 190 0.23 -3.18 -18.76
CA GLN A 190 -0.09 -2.71 -20.09
C GLN A 190 1.00 -3.15 -21.06
N VAL A 191 0.58 -3.79 -22.15
CA VAL A 191 1.48 -4.24 -23.22
C VAL A 191 1.33 -3.29 -24.40
N THR A 192 2.26 -2.36 -24.51
CA THR A 192 2.24 -1.31 -25.55
C THR A 192 3.41 -1.45 -26.52
N ASP A 193 3.38 -0.67 -27.59
CA ASP A 193 4.55 -0.41 -28.43
C ASP A 193 5.37 0.79 -27.89
N GLU A 194 6.36 1.22 -28.67
CA GLU A 194 7.26 2.34 -28.34
C GLU A 194 6.57 3.71 -28.30
N VAL A 195 5.39 3.86 -28.92
CA VAL A 195 4.62 5.11 -28.88
C VAL A 195 3.53 5.10 -27.80
N GLY A 196 3.40 3.99 -27.05
CA GLY A 196 2.43 3.84 -25.97
C GLY A 196 1.06 3.32 -26.41
N GLU A 197 0.93 2.87 -27.67
CA GLU A 197 -0.31 2.29 -28.18
C GLU A 197 -0.34 0.77 -27.91
N PRO A 198 -1.53 0.15 -27.81
CA PRO A 198 -1.63 -1.30 -27.64
C PRO A 198 -0.82 -2.06 -28.69
N LEU A 199 0.07 -2.97 -28.26
CA LEU A 199 1.03 -3.61 -29.14
C LEU A 199 0.34 -4.43 -30.24
N ARG A 200 0.62 -4.09 -31.50
CA ARG A 200 0.18 -4.84 -32.70
C ARG A 200 1.39 -5.21 -33.55
N ALA A 201 1.88 -6.44 -33.41
CA ALA A 201 3.02 -6.89 -34.17
C ALA A 201 2.62 -7.25 -35.61
N ILE A 202 3.47 -6.93 -36.58
CA ILE A 202 3.33 -7.40 -37.96
C ILE A 202 4.38 -8.49 -38.20
N VAL A 203 3.96 -9.62 -38.77
CA VAL A 203 4.86 -10.72 -39.09
C VAL A 203 6.00 -10.25 -40.00
N ASN A 204 7.21 -10.65 -39.66
CA ASN A 204 8.48 -10.27 -40.28
C ASN A 204 8.88 -8.79 -40.17
N VAL A 205 8.14 -7.96 -39.44
CA VAL A 205 8.49 -6.57 -39.13
C VAL A 205 9.10 -6.50 -37.74
N ARG A 206 10.10 -5.64 -37.54
CA ARG A 206 10.68 -5.40 -36.22
C ARG A 206 9.71 -4.58 -35.37
N PHE A 207 9.59 -4.89 -34.10
CA PHE A 207 8.81 -4.12 -33.16
C PHE A 207 9.53 -4.02 -31.81
N THR A 208 9.10 -3.04 -31.03
CA THR A 208 9.48 -2.85 -29.63
C THR A 208 8.28 -3.25 -28.77
N LEU A 209 8.49 -4.17 -27.83
CA LEU A 209 7.49 -4.48 -26.81
C LEU A 209 7.80 -3.63 -25.59
N VAL A 210 6.81 -2.88 -25.11
CA VAL A 210 6.89 -2.15 -23.86
C VAL A 210 5.92 -2.77 -22.87
N LEU A 211 6.45 -3.17 -21.71
CA LEU A 211 5.66 -3.63 -20.58
C LEU A 211 5.63 -2.50 -19.55
N GLU A 212 4.44 -2.02 -19.22
CA GLU A 212 4.24 -0.96 -18.24
C GLU A 212 3.41 -1.47 -17.05
N GLY A 213 3.88 -1.19 -15.85
CA GLY A 213 3.23 -1.58 -14.60
C GLY A 213 4.05 -1.15 -13.39
N PRO A 214 3.42 -0.97 -12.22
CA PRO A 214 4.07 -0.39 -11.05
C PRO A 214 5.13 -1.32 -10.44
N GLU A 215 5.07 -2.62 -10.72
CA GLU A 215 6.03 -3.63 -10.23
C GLU A 215 7.16 -3.94 -11.23
N VAL A 216 7.27 -3.21 -12.35
CA VAL A 216 8.37 -3.47 -13.30
C VAL A 216 9.70 -2.92 -12.77
N SER A 217 10.71 -3.78 -12.71
CA SER A 217 12.09 -3.42 -12.33
C SER A 217 13.07 -3.73 -13.46
N ILE A 218 14.18 -3.00 -13.57
CA ILE A 218 15.20 -3.25 -14.61
C ILE A 218 15.84 -4.64 -14.52
N ALA A 219 15.63 -5.36 -13.41
CA ALA A 219 16.05 -6.75 -13.26
C ALA A 219 15.08 -7.74 -13.94
N ASP A 220 13.86 -7.31 -14.26
CA ASP A 220 12.80 -8.17 -14.74
C ASP A 220 13.07 -8.68 -16.15
N SER A 221 12.58 -9.89 -16.36
CA SER A 221 12.66 -10.60 -17.63
C SER A 221 11.27 -11.04 -18.07
N LEU A 222 11.12 -11.28 -19.37
CA LEU A 222 9.88 -11.80 -19.92
C LEU A 222 10.11 -12.99 -20.84
N ARG A 223 9.08 -13.83 -20.98
CA ARG A 223 8.96 -14.87 -22.00
C ARG A 223 7.73 -14.62 -22.86
N ILE A 224 7.95 -14.48 -24.16
CA ILE A 224 6.88 -14.50 -25.16
C ILE A 224 6.65 -15.93 -25.61
N VAL A 225 5.50 -16.50 -25.27
CA VAL A 225 5.10 -17.88 -25.55
C VAL A 225 3.86 -17.93 -26.46
N ASP A 226 3.53 -19.11 -26.94
CA ASP A 226 2.28 -19.32 -27.69
C ASP A 226 1.10 -19.21 -26.72
N HIS A 227 -0.07 -18.76 -27.20
CA HIS A 227 -1.19 -18.41 -26.32
C HIS A 227 -1.73 -19.59 -25.49
N ASP A 228 -1.59 -20.81 -25.99
CA ASP A 228 -1.97 -22.06 -25.32
C ASP A 228 -0.97 -22.52 -24.25
N VAL A 229 0.23 -21.94 -24.19
CA VAL A 229 1.26 -22.24 -23.19
C VAL A 229 1.01 -21.43 -21.92
N GLU A 230 0.73 -22.09 -20.80
CA GLU A 230 0.53 -21.43 -19.50
C GLU A 230 1.86 -20.91 -18.92
N CYS A 231 1.83 -19.74 -18.29
CA CYS A 231 2.97 -19.23 -17.53
C CYS A 231 3.29 -20.14 -16.35
N GLY A 232 4.57 -20.31 -16.03
CA GLY A 232 5.03 -21.25 -15.00
C GLY A 232 5.15 -22.71 -15.47
N SER A 233 4.54 -23.07 -16.62
CA SER A 233 4.61 -24.43 -17.16
C SER A 233 5.98 -24.74 -17.78
N GLU A 234 6.34 -26.02 -17.88
CA GLU A 234 7.62 -26.45 -18.50
C GLU A 234 7.78 -25.92 -19.94
N GLU A 235 6.68 -25.81 -20.69
CA GLU A 235 6.67 -25.29 -22.06
C GLU A 235 7.01 -23.79 -22.11
N SER A 236 6.73 -23.04 -21.04
CA SER A 236 7.11 -21.62 -20.91
C SER A 236 8.60 -21.40 -20.65
N ALA A 237 9.38 -22.48 -20.42
CA ALA A 237 10.83 -22.40 -20.20
C ALA A 237 11.59 -21.86 -21.41
N ALA A 238 10.96 -21.78 -22.59
CA ALA A 238 11.52 -21.23 -23.81
C ALA A 238 10.53 -20.26 -24.48
N HIS A 239 11.06 -19.23 -25.16
CA HIS A 239 10.25 -18.40 -26.03
C HIS A 239 9.62 -19.21 -27.17
N SER A 240 8.47 -18.76 -27.65
CA SER A 240 7.82 -19.24 -28.87
C SER A 240 8.84 -19.45 -30.00
N ARG A 241 8.61 -20.50 -30.79
CA ARG A 241 9.42 -20.81 -31.97
C ARG A 241 9.29 -19.74 -33.05
N ALA A 242 8.24 -18.92 -33.00
CA ALA A 242 8.03 -17.80 -33.91
C ALA A 242 8.91 -16.58 -33.58
N LEU A 243 9.44 -16.46 -32.36
CA LEU A 243 10.23 -15.29 -31.96
C LEU A 243 11.64 -15.29 -32.55
N ARG A 244 12.09 -14.10 -32.98
CA ARG A 244 13.46 -13.78 -33.40
C ARG A 244 13.87 -12.45 -32.75
N GLY A 245 15.17 -12.22 -32.65
CA GLY A 245 15.76 -11.00 -32.09
C GLY A 245 16.48 -11.24 -30.76
N PRO A 246 16.96 -10.17 -30.10
CA PRO A 246 17.85 -10.26 -28.95
C PRO A 246 17.31 -11.09 -27.79
N LEU A 247 15.99 -11.02 -27.57
CA LEU A 247 15.31 -11.76 -26.52
C LEU A 247 15.26 -13.28 -26.80
N LYS A 248 15.20 -13.70 -28.07
CA LYS A 248 15.32 -15.13 -28.43
C LYS A 248 16.73 -15.65 -28.17
N ASP A 249 17.74 -14.82 -28.46
CA ASP A 249 19.15 -15.18 -28.33
C ASP A 249 19.62 -15.18 -26.86
N ARG A 250 19.01 -14.33 -26.04
CA ARG A 250 19.26 -14.20 -24.60
C ARG A 250 17.91 -14.25 -23.86
N PRO A 251 17.45 -15.45 -23.46
CA PRO A 251 16.09 -15.61 -22.92
C PRO A 251 15.80 -14.89 -21.59
N ASN A 252 16.86 -14.49 -20.87
CA ASN A 252 16.78 -13.74 -19.62
C ASN A 252 17.34 -12.32 -19.83
N LEU A 253 17.13 -11.76 -21.01
CA LEU A 253 17.53 -10.39 -21.31
C LEU A 253 16.63 -9.44 -20.51
N PRO A 254 17.18 -8.68 -19.54
CA PRO A 254 16.40 -7.70 -18.82
C PRO A 254 15.86 -6.61 -19.75
N GLY A 255 14.73 -6.03 -19.37
CA GLY A 255 14.16 -4.89 -20.08
C GLY A 255 15.01 -3.63 -19.94
N ALA A 256 14.95 -2.75 -20.94
CA ALA A 256 15.57 -1.43 -20.88
C ALA A 256 14.57 -0.38 -20.39
N PRO A 257 14.93 0.54 -19.48
CA PRO A 257 14.02 1.58 -19.02
C PRO A 257 13.59 2.50 -20.17
N VAL A 258 12.32 2.89 -20.20
CA VAL A 258 11.77 3.80 -21.21
C VAL A 258 11.86 5.26 -20.74
N PRO A 259 12.55 6.16 -21.48
CA PRO A 259 12.65 7.57 -21.08
C PRO A 259 11.27 8.22 -20.93
N GLY A 260 11.03 8.88 -19.79
CA GLY A 260 9.77 9.56 -19.49
C GLY A 260 8.63 8.64 -19.03
N ARG A 261 8.87 7.32 -18.94
CA ARG A 261 7.91 6.33 -18.42
C ARG A 261 8.59 5.49 -17.34
N PRO A 262 8.62 5.96 -16.08
CA PRO A 262 9.43 5.37 -15.01
C PRO A 262 9.01 3.93 -14.64
N MET A 263 7.77 3.54 -14.98
CA MET A 263 7.19 2.23 -14.73
C MET A 263 7.10 1.40 -16.01
N ALA A 264 8.01 1.61 -16.96
CA ALA A 264 7.99 0.91 -18.24
C ALA A 264 9.37 0.39 -18.65
N LEU A 265 9.36 -0.87 -19.12
CA LEU A 265 10.52 -1.55 -19.67
C LEU A 265 10.28 -1.92 -21.13
N ALA A 266 11.32 -1.80 -21.95
CA ALA A 266 11.28 -2.08 -23.37
C ALA A 266 12.22 -3.21 -23.77
N TRP A 267 11.73 -4.04 -24.69
CA TRP A 267 12.50 -5.05 -25.42
C TRP A 267 12.39 -4.75 -26.91
N ALA A 268 13.48 -4.20 -27.46
CA ALA A 268 13.55 -3.75 -28.85
C ALA A 268 14.03 -4.85 -29.81
N ASP A 269 13.93 -4.56 -31.11
CA ASP A 269 14.42 -5.42 -32.20
C ASP A 269 13.80 -6.84 -32.21
N LEU A 270 12.57 -6.96 -31.71
CA LEU A 270 11.83 -8.22 -31.73
C LEU A 270 11.18 -8.42 -33.09
N ARG A 271 11.07 -9.68 -33.53
CA ARG A 271 10.37 -10.03 -34.76
C ARG A 271 9.68 -11.38 -34.61
N LEU A 272 8.44 -11.49 -35.11
CA LEU A 272 7.71 -12.75 -35.19
C LEU A 272 7.68 -13.25 -36.64
N VAL A 273 7.99 -14.52 -36.86
CA VAL A 273 7.95 -15.14 -38.20
C VAL A 273 6.60 -15.79 -38.52
N GLU A 274 5.71 -15.87 -37.53
CA GLU A 274 4.38 -16.46 -37.65
C GLU A 274 3.35 -15.56 -36.93
N GLY A 275 2.16 -15.45 -37.53
CA GLY A 275 1.04 -14.74 -36.91
C GLY A 275 0.43 -15.53 -35.76
N GLY A 276 -0.51 -14.91 -35.05
CA GLY A 276 -1.24 -15.54 -33.94
C GLY A 276 -1.23 -14.68 -32.68
N LEU A 277 -1.96 -15.15 -31.67
CA LEU A 277 -1.98 -14.56 -30.34
C LEU A 277 -0.77 -15.07 -29.54
N ARG A 278 -0.09 -14.17 -28.83
CA ARG A 278 1.05 -14.48 -27.98
C ARG A 278 0.75 -14.09 -26.54
N ARG A 279 1.19 -14.91 -25.61
CA ARG A 279 1.14 -14.64 -24.17
C ARG A 279 2.51 -14.17 -23.70
N ILE A 280 2.52 -13.25 -22.75
CA ILE A 280 3.74 -12.76 -22.10
C ILE A 280 3.74 -13.30 -20.67
N CYS A 281 4.77 -14.05 -20.33
CA CYS A 281 5.05 -14.49 -18.97
C CYS A 281 6.16 -13.62 -18.39
N TRP A 282 5.96 -13.14 -17.16
CA TRP A 282 6.85 -12.21 -16.48
C TRP A 282 7.50 -12.87 -15.27
N CYS A 283 8.75 -12.49 -15.02
CA CYS A 283 9.51 -12.87 -13.85
C CYS A 283 10.09 -11.60 -13.21
N SER A 284 9.82 -11.41 -11.92
CA SER A 284 10.43 -10.35 -11.11
C SER A 284 11.89 -10.70 -10.82
N GLY A 285 12.81 -9.90 -11.38
CA GLY A 285 14.25 -10.13 -11.24
C GLY A 285 14.81 -9.79 -9.86
N GLU A 286 14.04 -9.09 -9.03
CA GLU A 286 14.44 -8.73 -7.67
C GLU A 286 14.30 -9.91 -6.70
N THR A 287 13.33 -10.78 -6.95
CA THR A 287 13.00 -11.92 -6.10
C THR A 287 13.57 -13.23 -6.64
N HIS A 288 13.71 -13.34 -7.96
CA HIS A 288 14.12 -14.57 -8.64
C HIS A 288 15.22 -14.30 -9.66
N ALA A 289 16.07 -15.30 -9.88
CA ALA A 289 17.11 -15.23 -10.91
C ALA A 289 16.57 -15.42 -12.36
N CYS A 290 15.24 -15.58 -12.51
CA CYS A 290 14.52 -15.78 -13.78
C CYS A 290 15.14 -16.87 -14.67
N GLN A 291 15.44 -18.04 -14.12
CA GLN A 291 16.17 -19.10 -14.82
C GLN A 291 15.27 -20.24 -15.29
N THR A 292 14.23 -20.54 -14.52
CA THR A 292 13.34 -21.70 -14.75
C THR A 292 11.98 -21.24 -15.24
N ALA A 293 11.24 -22.14 -15.88
CA ALA A 293 9.84 -21.90 -16.27
C ALA A 293 8.98 -21.39 -15.10
N LYS A 294 9.18 -21.98 -13.91
CA LYS A 294 8.44 -21.64 -12.69
C LYS A 294 8.68 -20.20 -12.24
N ASP A 295 9.82 -19.61 -12.56
CA ASP A 295 10.11 -18.21 -12.22
C ASP A 295 9.26 -17.24 -13.07
N PHE A 296 8.72 -17.70 -14.20
CA PHE A 296 7.83 -16.94 -15.10
C PHE A 296 6.38 -17.37 -14.94
N ASP A 297 5.87 -17.40 -13.71
CA ASP A 297 4.52 -17.87 -13.36
C ASP A 297 3.43 -16.80 -13.45
N HIS A 298 3.81 -15.54 -13.68
CA HIS A 298 2.86 -14.43 -13.80
C HIS A 298 2.55 -14.10 -15.26
N GLU A 299 1.27 -14.07 -15.63
CA GLU A 299 0.83 -13.60 -16.96
C GLU A 299 0.87 -12.07 -16.99
N ALA A 300 1.73 -11.53 -17.84
CA ALA A 300 1.86 -10.09 -18.03
C ALA A 300 0.84 -9.51 -19.03
N GLY A 301 0.24 -10.36 -19.85
CA GLY A 301 -0.76 -9.98 -20.85
C GLY A 301 -0.55 -10.71 -22.17
N PHE A 302 -1.20 -10.21 -23.22
CA PHE A 302 -1.18 -10.81 -24.55
C PHE A 302 -1.13 -9.75 -25.65
N PHE A 303 -0.63 -10.16 -26.82
CA PHE A 303 -0.68 -9.32 -28.02
C PHE A 303 -0.82 -10.18 -29.28
N ALA A 304 -1.35 -9.59 -30.34
CA ALA A 304 -1.55 -10.28 -31.61
C ALA A 304 -0.47 -9.92 -32.63
N ALA A 305 -0.04 -10.94 -33.38
CA ALA A 305 0.81 -10.79 -34.55
C ALA A 305 0.02 -11.06 -35.82
N PHE A 306 -0.02 -10.07 -36.72
CA PHE A 306 -0.82 -10.10 -37.93
C PHE A 306 0.02 -10.39 -39.16
N LEU A 307 -0.49 -11.26 -40.02
CA LEU A 307 -0.03 -11.40 -41.39
C LEU A 307 -0.71 -10.30 -42.21
N VAL A 308 0.06 -9.30 -42.64
CA VAL A 308 -0.41 -8.41 -43.71
C VAL A 308 -0.38 -9.24 -44.99
N ARG A 309 -1.49 -9.92 -45.29
CA ARG A 309 -1.71 -10.42 -46.65
C ARG A 309 -1.60 -9.21 -47.54
N HIS A 310 -0.70 -9.24 -48.53
CA HIS A 310 -0.50 -8.15 -49.49
C HIS A 310 -1.83 -7.47 -49.77
N VAL A 311 -1.97 -6.24 -49.25
CA VAL A 311 -3.02 -5.32 -49.67
C VAL A 311 -2.90 -5.30 -51.18
N TRP A 312 -3.98 -5.67 -51.84
CA TRP A 312 -4.06 -5.84 -53.28
C TRP A 312 -3.35 -4.66 -53.97
N PRO A 313 -2.34 -4.89 -54.83
CA PRO A 313 -1.65 -3.80 -55.51
C PRO A 313 -2.50 -3.14 -56.61
N ASP A 314 -3.78 -3.47 -56.73
CA ASP A 314 -4.65 -2.81 -57.69
C ASP A 314 -5.38 -1.64 -57.01
N PRO A 315 -4.92 -0.38 -57.20
CA PRO A 315 -5.84 0.74 -57.03
C PRO A 315 -7.02 0.48 -57.97
N CYS A 316 -8.25 0.60 -57.46
CA CYS A 316 -9.43 0.59 -58.31
C CYS A 316 -9.22 1.58 -59.46
N ALA A 317 -9.04 1.04 -60.67
CA ALA A 317 -8.96 1.78 -61.91
C ALA A 317 -10.35 2.22 -62.37
#